data_AF-A0A845QCX0-F1
#
_entry.id   AF-A0A845QCX0-F1
#
_cell.length_a   1.000
_cell.length_b   1.000
_cell.length_c   1.000
_cell.angle_alpha   90.00
_cell.angle_beta   90.00
_cell.angle_gamma   90.00
#
_symmetry.space_group_name_H-M   'P 1'
#
loop_
_entity.id
_entity.type
_entity.pdbx_description
1 polymer ?
#
loop_
_entity_poly.entity_id
_entity_poly.type
_entity_poly.pdbx_seq_one_letter_code
_entity_poly.pdbx_strand_id
1 'polypeptide(L)' 'MTLGIPMRWRKLIGLIVLLVFIFYWAMLVMTVAIYKLPDNGFIEFVYFLAAGILWALPAGYIIKWMQLPDAE' A
#
# COMPACT_ATOMS: atom_id res chain seq x y z
N MET A 1 3.75 -22.96 3.26
CA MET A 1 4.99 -23.14 2.49
C MET A 1 5.75 -21.82 2.44
N THR A 2 6.14 -21.28 3.60
CA THR A 2 7.10 -20.16 3.65
C THR A 2 8.48 -20.79 3.66
N LEU A 3 9.08 -20.86 2.47
CA LEU A 3 10.49 -21.19 2.24
C LEU A 3 11.34 -20.45 3.29
N GLY A 4 12.37 -21.09 3.85
CA GLY A 4 13.11 -20.73 5.06
C GLY A 4 13.80 -19.35 5.11
N ILE A 5 13.04 -18.26 4.90
CA ILE A 5 13.45 -16.88 5.01
C ILE A 5 13.17 -16.42 6.45
N PRO A 6 14.22 -16.13 7.24
CA PRO A 6 14.07 -15.69 8.62
C PRO A 6 13.19 -14.44 8.73
N MET A 7 12.41 -14.31 9.80
CA MET A 7 11.56 -13.16 10.10
C MET A 7 12.23 -11.79 9.83
N ARG A 8 13.50 -11.63 10.22
CA ARG A 8 14.25 -10.37 10.05
C ARG A 8 14.37 -9.94 8.59
N TRP A 9 14.56 -10.89 7.68
CA TRP A 9 14.66 -10.63 6.24
C TRP A 9 13.29 -10.33 5.62
N ARG A 10 12.23 -11.01 6.07
CA ARG A 10 10.85 -10.72 5.63
C ARG A 10 10.43 -9.30 5.99
N LYS A 11 10.86 -8.78 7.15
CA LYS A 11 10.65 -7.37 7.52
C LYS A 11 11.38 -6.38 6.62
N LEU A 12 12.63 -6.66 6.23
CA LEU A 12 13.38 -5.79 5.31
C LEU A 12 12.76 -5.77 3.91
N ILE A 13 12.43 -6.94 3.37
CA ILE A 13 11.81 -7.05 2.05
C ILE A 13 10.43 -6.37 2.07
N GLY A 14 9.62 -6.65 3.08
CA GLY A 14 8.29 -6.06 3.17
C GLY A 14 8.32 -4.54 3.34
N LEU A 15 9.33 -3.97 4.03
CA LEU A 15 9.55 -2.53 4.08
C LEU A 15 9.80 -1.95 2.69
N ILE A 16 10.71 -2.56 1.92
CA ILE A 16 11.02 -2.11 0.56
C ILE A 16 9.79 -2.23 -0.34
N VAL A 17 9.06 -3.35 -0.25
CA VAL A 17 7.83 -3.57 -1.01
C VAL A 17 6.78 -2.52 -0.66
N LEU A 18 6.59 -2.20 0.64
CA LEU A 18 5.69 -1.13 1.08
C LEU A 18 6.08 0.24 0.53
N LEU A 19 7.37 0.57 0.54
CA LEU A 19 7.88 1.85 0.03
C LEU A 19 7.67 1.97 -1.48
N VAL A 20 7.96 0.92 -2.24
CA VAL A 20 7.72 0.89 -3.68
C VAL A 20 6.22 0.96 -3.97
N PHE A 21 5.41 0.21 -3.22
CA PHE A 21 3.96 0.21 -3.36
C PHE A 21 3.36 1.60 -3.12
N ILE A 22 3.70 2.25 -2.00
CA ILE A 22 3.14 3.57 -1.67
C ILE A 22 3.57 4.64 -2.66
N PHE A 23 4.80 4.55 -3.18
CA PHE A 23 5.29 5.45 -4.22
C PHE A 23 4.45 5.36 -5.50
N TYR A 24 4.28 4.14 -6.04
CA TYR A 24 3.45 3.94 -7.23
C TYR A 24 1.98 4.25 -6.98
N TRP A 25 1.48 3.93 -5.79
CA TRP A 25 0.10 4.26 -5.40
C TRP A 25 -0.14 5.76 -5.41
N ALA A 26 0.73 6.55 -4.78
CA ALA A 26 0.62 8.00 -4.75
C ALA A 26 0.65 8.59 -6.17
N MET A 27 1.55 8.11 -7.03
CA MET A 27 1.61 8.54 -8.43
C MET A 27 0.32 8.23 -9.19
N LEU A 28 -0.22 7.01 -9.06
CA LEU A 28 -1.48 6.62 -9.68
C LEU A 28 -2.64 7.49 -9.21
N VAL A 29 -2.78 7.68 -7.90
CA VAL A 29 -3.86 8.46 -7.30
C VAL A 29 -3.82 9.90 -7.79
N MET A 30 -2.63 10.52 -7.78
CA MET A 30 -2.43 11.89 -8.24
C MET A 30 -2.69 12.04 -9.75
N THR A 31 -2.22 11.08 -10.55
CA THR A 31 -2.45 11.10 -12.00
C THR A 31 -3.95 11.03 -12.30
N VAL A 32 -4.68 10.13 -11.64
CA VAL A 32 -6.13 10.01 -11.83
C VAL A 32 -6.86 11.26 -11.32
N ALA A 33 -6.45 11.83 -10.18
CA ALA A 33 -7.00 13.08 -9.67
C ALA A 33 -6.91 14.20 -10.72
N ILE A 34 -5.71 14.44 -11.25
CA ILE A 34 -5.46 15.56 -12.17
C ILE A 34 -6.18 15.38 -13.52
N TYR A 35 -6.18 14.16 -14.09
CA TYR A 35 -6.65 13.95 -15.46
C TYR A 35 -8.10 13.50 -15.58
N LYS A 36 -8.71 12.96 -14.52
CA LYS A 36 -10.03 12.31 -14.60
C LYS A 36 -11.09 12.97 -13.72
N LEU A 37 -10.72 13.72 -12.68
CA LEU A 37 -11.71 14.34 -11.83
C LEU A 37 -12.18 15.70 -12.41
N PRO A 38 -13.47 16.02 -12.26
CA PRO A 38 -13.97 17.36 -12.54
C PRO A 38 -13.47 18.35 -11.48
N ASP A 39 -13.41 19.63 -11.84
CA ASP A 39 -13.04 20.74 -10.94
C ASP A 39 -14.14 20.98 -9.89
N ASN A 40 -14.17 20.10 -8.88
CA ASN A 40 -15.11 20.11 -7.78
C ASN A 40 -14.43 19.55 -6.53
N GLY A 41 -14.16 20.43 -5.57
CA GLY A 41 -13.46 20.08 -4.34
C GLY A 41 -14.15 18.99 -3.49
N PHE A 42 -15.47 18.83 -3.58
CA PHE A 42 -16.15 17.74 -2.87
C PHE A 42 -15.84 16.38 -3.49
N ILE A 43 -15.81 16.30 -4.82
CA ILE A 43 -15.48 15.05 -5.54
C ILE A 43 -14.02 14.69 -5.32
N GLU A 44 -13.12 15.67 -5.39
CA GLU A 44 -11.70 15.48 -5.05
C GLU A 44 -11.53 14.96 -3.63
N PHE A 45 -12.21 15.58 -2.66
CA PHE A 45 -12.15 15.14 -1.26
C PHE A 45 -12.60 13.68 -1.09
N VAL A 46 -13.75 13.31 -1.64
CA VAL A 46 -14.28 11.94 -1.55
C VAL A 46 -13.33 10.95 -2.24
N TYR A 47 -12.76 11.32 -3.39
CA TYR A 47 -11.81 10.49 -4.11
C TYR A 47 -10.53 10.25 -3.32
N PHE A 48 -9.91 11.30 -2.76
CA PHE A 48 -8.70 11.15 -1.95
C PHE A 48 -8.98 10.38 -0.65
N LEU A 49 -10.16 10.56 -0.05
CA LEU A 49 -10.59 9.80 1.12
C LEU A 49 -10.75 8.31 0.78
N ALA A 50 -11.41 7.98 -0.33
CA ALA A 50 -11.54 6.61 -0.81
C ALA A 50 -10.18 5.99 -1.16
N ALA A 51 -9.32 6.72 -1.89
CA ALA A 51 -7.97 6.29 -2.23
C ALA A 51 -7.10 6.05 -0.98
N GLY A 52 -7.27 6.89 0.04
CA GLY A 52 -6.64 6.80 1.36
C GLY A 52 -7.13 5.61 2.20
N ILE A 53 -8.34 5.11 1.98
CA ILE A 53 -8.82 3.88 2.63
C ILE A 53 -8.39 2.66 1.82
N LEU A 54 -8.47 2.75 0.49
CA LEU A 54 -8.23 1.63 -0.42
C LEU A 54 -6.80 1.09 -0.33
N TRP A 55 -5.78 1.95 -0.13
CA TRP A 55 -4.39 1.50 0.00
C TRP A 55 -4.05 0.82 1.33
N ALA A 56 -4.86 1.04 2.38
CA ALA A 56 -4.66 0.41 3.67
C ALA A 56 -4.84 -1.12 3.60
N LEU A 57 -5.70 -1.59 2.69
CA LEU A 57 -5.93 -3.02 2.46
C LEU A 57 -4.67 -3.75 1.92
N PRO A 58 -4.05 -3.31 0.81
CA PRO A 58 -2.77 -3.82 0.35
C PRO A 58 -1.66 -3.72 1.40
N ALA A 59 -1.53 -2.56 2.04
CA ALA A 59 -0.50 -2.33 3.05
C ALA A 59 -0.65 -3.30 4.23
N GLY A 60 -1.88 -3.49 4.73
CA GLY A 60 -2.20 -4.42 5.79
C GLY A 60 -1.85 -5.87 5.44
N TYR A 61 -2.08 -6.29 4.19
CA TYR A 61 -1.69 -7.64 3.74
C TYR A 61 -0.17 -7.84 3.77
N ILE A 62 0.60 -6.85 3.29
CA ILE A 62 2.07 -6.90 3.32
C ILE A 62 2.58 -6.93 4.76
N ILE A 63 2.04 -6.07 5.64
CA ILE A 63 2.42 -6.01 7.05
C ILE A 63 2.11 -7.33 7.75
N LYS A 64 0.93 -7.92 7.52
CA LYS A 64 0.55 -9.22 8.09
C LYS A 64 1.54 -10.31 7.68
N TRP A 65 1.97 -10.32 6.43
CA TRP A 65 2.99 -11.26 5.94
C TRP A 65 4.35 -11.03 6.60
N MET A 66 4.75 -9.76 6.78
CA MET A 66 6.00 -9.39 7.48
C MET A 66 6.03 -9.79 8.96
N GLN A 67 4.86 -9.84 9.60
CA GLN A 67 4.72 -10.17 11.03
C GLN A 67 4.48 -11.67 11.29
N LEU A 68 4.32 -12.48 10.24
CA LEU A 68 3.98 -13.88 10.39
C LEU A 68 5.09 -14.64 11.14
N PRO A 69 4.82 -15.21 12.34
CA PRO A 69 5.81 -15.93 13.14
C PRO A 69 6.50 -17.03 12.33
N ASP A 70 7.80 -17.25 12.57
CA ASP A 70 8.45 -18.47 12.09
C ASP A 70 7.79 -19.65 12.83
N ALA A 71 7.38 -20.69 12.10
CA ALA A 71 6.83 -21.89 12.72
C ALA A 71 7.97 -22.59 13.47
N GLU A 72 7.78 -22.80 14.79
CA GLU A 72 8.68 -23.62 15.62
C GLU A 72 8.67 -25.09 15.16
#